data_AF-A0A9W8BBN2-F1
#
_entry.id   AF-A0A9W8BBN2-F1
#
_cell.length_a   1.000
_cell.length_b   1.000
_cell.length_c   1.000
_cell.angle_alpha   90.00
_cell.angle_beta   90.00
_cell.angle_gamma   90.00
#
_symmetry.space_group_name_H-M   'P 1'
#
loop_
_entity.id
_entity.type
_entity.pdbx_description
1 polymer ?
#
loop_
_entity_poly.entity_id
_entity_poly.type
_entity_poly.pdbx_seq_one_letter_code
_entity_poly.pdbx_strand_id
1 'polypeptide(L)'
;MGIENTSNPQVLAYLEEVRRLKAAAPTPTSKPSQAPGFSDLPATKRVGIFEENGELVLSLPGPPKKPLPDDCCQSGCVPCIFDTYRDALFDYDVTVERLTAKYVELTEQRQAGRATSLQSPSISSSDAAVPLRYPPPDPSYLTVHSFSEFEITTIEHVYKDSIRLVCQPAGTLANGALHSNGTAMPFKISPGFHVFLRLSIAGKLYTKAYTPIVERHSPQHLALVIKLYEHHAVSTHIRSLDIGHRLLLRGPIHSGFDRTLYNSQYQIIMVAVGSGITPMYQYLQDLAAKPRSARNPVCLLYGNRTRAHVWLDRELTELAQQSDNLIVHHVLTQDLSSPNDPEPPRHVHYHFDIGRMTAQTIAPLLSEFYQAFPPSAPSLSPPATGMSTASRTDRTVVLVCGPKEFNRSMQQGFQNLGYPEGSLHVFE
;
A
#
# COMPACT_ATOMS: atom_id res chain seq x y z
N MET A 1 26.90 -30.90 -18.29
CA MET A 1 28.36 -30.90 -18.08
C MET A 1 28.68 -29.72 -17.19
N GLY A 2 29.15 -29.99 -15.97
CA GLY A 2 29.35 -28.96 -14.95
C GLY A 2 30.43 -27.95 -15.36
N ILE A 3 30.33 -26.75 -14.78
CA ILE A 3 31.26 -25.61 -14.92
C ILE A 3 32.71 -26.01 -14.54
N GLU A 4 32.89 -27.15 -13.88
CA GLU A 4 34.17 -27.71 -13.46
C GLU A 4 35.08 -28.20 -14.60
N ASN A 5 34.56 -28.37 -15.83
CA ASN A 5 35.34 -28.81 -17.00
C ASN A 5 35.64 -27.70 -18.02
N THR A 6 35.53 -26.42 -17.63
CA THR A 6 35.82 -25.30 -18.53
C THR A 6 37.32 -25.07 -18.72
N SER A 7 37.76 -24.93 -19.97
CA SER A 7 39.14 -24.56 -20.34
C SER A 7 39.34 -23.04 -20.39
N ASN A 8 38.31 -22.25 -20.05
CA ASN A 8 38.36 -20.79 -20.16
C ASN A 8 39.23 -20.18 -19.04
N PRO A 9 40.35 -19.49 -19.37
CA PRO A 9 41.29 -18.98 -18.37
C PRO A 9 40.69 -17.92 -17.43
N GLN A 10 39.68 -17.16 -17.87
CA GLN A 10 38.98 -16.20 -17.00
C GLN A 10 38.08 -16.89 -15.99
N VAL A 11 37.46 -18.01 -16.37
CA VAL A 11 36.62 -18.80 -15.46
C VAL A 11 37.48 -19.57 -14.47
N LEU A 12 38.64 -20.07 -14.90
CA LEU A 12 39.62 -20.70 -14.01
C LEU A 12 40.13 -19.73 -12.95
N ALA A 13 40.51 -18.51 -13.35
CA ALA A 13 40.93 -17.46 -12.41
C ALA A 13 39.82 -17.10 -11.40
N TYR A 14 38.57 -17.01 -11.85
CA TYR A 14 37.41 -16.79 -10.97
C TYR A 14 37.22 -17.94 -9.97
N LEU A 15 37.30 -19.19 -10.43
CA LEU A 15 37.15 -20.36 -9.56
C LEU A 15 38.29 -20.45 -8.53
N GLU A 16 39.50 -20.05 -8.90
CA GLU A 16 40.66 -20.00 -8.00
C GLU A 16 40.49 -18.93 -6.91
N GLU A 17 39.97 -17.75 -7.29
CA GLU A 17 39.64 -16.69 -6.34
C GLU A 17 38.50 -17.08 -5.38
N VAL A 18 37.47 -17.76 -5.88
CA VAL A 18 36.40 -18.32 -5.04
C VAL A 18 36.94 -19.36 -4.07
N ARG A 19 37.90 -20.21 -4.48
CA ARG A 19 38.55 -21.17 -3.56
C ARG A 19 39.37 -20.46 -2.49
N ARG A 20 40.11 -19.40 -2.86
CA ARG A 20 40.88 -18.58 -1.93
C ARG A 20 39.97 -17.92 -0.88
N LEU A 21 38.86 -17.35 -1.29
CA LEU A 21 37.89 -16.70 -0.40
C LEU A 21 37.19 -17.71 0.53
N LYS A 22 36.89 -18.92 0.04
CA LYS A 22 36.35 -20.00 0.89
C LYS A 22 37.36 -20.52 1.90
N ALA A 23 38.65 -20.57 1.56
CA ALA A 23 39.71 -20.98 2.47
C ALA A 23 40.04 -19.90 3.52
N ALA A 24 39.80 -18.62 3.21
CA ALA A 24 40.00 -17.49 4.12
C ALA A 24 38.80 -17.22 5.04
N ALA A 25 37.64 -17.84 4.78
CA ALA A 25 36.46 -17.70 5.62
C ALA A 25 36.65 -18.51 6.93
N PRO A 26 36.50 -17.88 8.11
CA PRO A 26 36.58 -18.61 9.37
C PRO A 26 35.50 -19.70 9.41
N THR A 27 35.91 -20.91 9.79
CA THR A 27 35.01 -22.04 9.99
C THR A 27 33.91 -21.65 10.99
N PRO A 28 32.61 -21.76 10.64
CA PRO A 28 31.55 -21.43 11.57
C PRO A 28 31.58 -22.41 12.75
N THR A 29 32.14 -21.96 13.88
CA THR A 29 32.02 -22.60 15.19
C THR A 29 30.62 -22.31 15.75
N SER A 30 29.64 -23.04 15.21
CA SER A 30 28.44 -23.53 15.87
C SER A 30 27.54 -24.08 14.78
N LYS A 31 27.17 -25.37 14.90
CA LYS A 31 26.18 -25.98 14.01
C LYS A 31 24.91 -25.13 14.04
N PRO A 32 24.25 -24.85 12.90
CA PRO A 32 22.84 -24.55 12.93
C PRO A 32 22.17 -25.76 13.57
N SER A 33 21.47 -25.57 14.69
CA SER A 33 20.63 -26.63 15.24
C SER A 33 19.70 -27.09 14.13
N GLN A 34 19.66 -28.40 13.91
CA GLN A 34 18.73 -29.04 12.99
C GLN A 34 17.35 -28.39 13.12
N ALA A 35 16.79 -27.96 12.00
CA ALA A 35 15.37 -27.68 11.91
C ALA A 35 14.62 -28.89 12.50
N PRO A 36 13.57 -28.70 13.32
CA PRO A 36 12.79 -29.82 13.81
C PRO A 36 12.26 -30.59 12.60
N GLY A 37 12.50 -31.90 12.59
CA GLY A 37 11.89 -32.79 11.62
C GLY A 37 10.36 -32.68 11.68
N PHE A 38 9.75 -32.86 10.52
CA PHE A 38 8.30 -33.06 10.36
C PHE A 38 7.87 -34.33 11.11
N SER A 39 7.73 -34.28 12.44
CA SER A 39 6.99 -35.30 13.21
C SER A 39 6.55 -34.91 14.62
N ASP A 40 7.06 -33.83 15.23
CA ASP A 40 6.73 -33.52 16.64
C ASP A 40 6.30 -32.06 16.88
N LEU A 41 5.35 -31.55 16.08
CA LEU A 41 4.64 -30.31 16.41
C LEU A 41 3.38 -30.64 17.26
N PRO A 42 3.17 -29.99 18.42
CA PRO A 42 1.95 -30.16 19.19
C PRO A 42 0.72 -29.73 18.37
N ALA A 43 -0.40 -30.40 18.60
CA ALA A 43 -1.67 -30.28 17.87
C ALA A 43 -1.92 -28.85 17.35
N THR A 44 -1.88 -28.72 16.03
CA THR A 44 -2.06 -27.49 15.26
C THR A 44 -3.21 -26.64 15.79
N LYS A 45 -2.92 -25.41 16.22
CA LYS A 45 -3.92 -24.38 16.48
C LYS A 45 -4.76 -24.22 15.21
N ARG A 46 -6.01 -24.70 15.23
CA ARG A 46 -6.89 -24.64 14.05
C ARG A 46 -7.18 -23.17 13.74
N VAL A 47 -6.96 -22.74 12.51
CA VAL A 47 -7.33 -21.41 11.99
C VAL A 47 -8.75 -21.49 11.45
N GLY A 48 -9.61 -20.55 11.83
CA GLY A 48 -11.02 -20.55 11.45
C GLY A 48 -11.94 -20.04 12.56
N ILE A 49 -13.24 -20.26 12.38
CA ILE A 49 -14.28 -19.94 13.36
C ILE A 49 -14.81 -21.27 13.91
N PHE A 50 -14.83 -21.41 15.22
CA PHE A 50 -15.26 -22.64 15.90
C PHE A 50 -16.23 -22.31 17.04
N GLU A 51 -16.95 -23.32 17.51
CA GLU A 51 -17.72 -23.21 18.75
C GLU A 51 -16.94 -23.89 19.88
N GLU A 52 -16.63 -23.16 20.95
CA GLU A 52 -16.06 -23.70 22.18
C GLU A 52 -16.94 -23.29 23.36
N ASN A 53 -17.40 -24.25 24.16
CA ASN A 53 -18.28 -24.03 25.32
C ASN A 53 -19.56 -23.23 25.02
N GLY A 54 -20.10 -23.34 23.79
CA GLY A 54 -21.29 -22.61 23.35
C GLY A 54 -21.01 -21.21 22.80
N GLU A 55 -19.78 -20.72 22.90
CA GLU A 55 -19.35 -19.42 22.36
C GLU A 55 -18.66 -19.59 21.00
N LEU A 56 -18.82 -18.61 20.11
CA LEU A 56 -18.05 -18.56 18.88
C LEU A 56 -16.64 -18.06 19.19
N VAL A 57 -15.63 -18.78 18.72
CA VAL A 57 -14.22 -18.42 18.86
C VAL A 57 -13.62 -18.19 17.46
N LEU A 58 -13.05 -17.01 17.25
CA LEU A 58 -12.28 -16.65 16.06
C LEU A 58 -10.78 -16.93 16.31
N SER A 59 -10.20 -17.81 15.50
CA SER A 59 -8.77 -18.14 15.52
C SER A 59 -8.12 -17.71 14.21
N LEU A 60 -7.33 -16.63 14.23
CA LEU A 60 -6.67 -16.07 13.05
C LEU A 60 -5.29 -16.73 12.79
N PRO A 61 -4.82 -16.76 11.53
CA PRO A 61 -3.44 -17.17 11.24
C PRO A 61 -2.43 -16.19 11.86
N GLY A 62 -1.17 -16.62 11.99
CA GLY A 62 -0.07 -15.71 12.33
C GLY A 62 0.44 -14.95 11.10
N PRO A 63 0.94 -13.70 11.24
CA PRO A 63 1.44 -12.93 10.12
C PRO A 63 2.71 -13.59 9.51
N PRO A 64 2.91 -13.47 8.18
CA PRO A 64 4.11 -14.00 7.54
C PRO A 64 5.37 -13.26 7.98
N LYS A 65 6.50 -13.96 8.01
CA LYS A 65 7.79 -13.39 8.43
C LYS A 65 8.44 -12.63 7.28
N LYS A 66 8.75 -11.35 7.50
CA LYS A 66 9.47 -10.50 6.53
C LYS A 66 10.90 -11.04 6.34
N PRO A 67 11.36 -11.23 5.09
CA PRO A 67 12.74 -11.57 4.80
C PRO A 67 13.71 -10.50 5.32
N LEU A 68 14.89 -10.91 5.72
CA LEU A 68 15.97 -10.01 6.10
C LEU A 68 16.54 -9.30 4.86
N PRO A 69 17.14 -8.10 5.01
CA PRO A 69 17.81 -7.42 3.90
C PRO A 69 18.85 -8.29 3.18
N ASP A 70 19.53 -9.15 3.92
CA ASP A 70 20.58 -10.05 3.40
C ASP A 70 20.02 -11.25 2.63
N ASP A 71 18.71 -11.54 2.77
CA ASP A 71 18.03 -12.56 1.95
C ASP A 71 17.82 -12.08 0.50
N CYS A 72 18.02 -10.79 0.24
CA CYS A 72 17.88 -10.18 -1.09
C CYS A 72 19.24 -10.02 -1.76
N CYS A 73 19.39 -10.61 -2.95
CA CYS A 73 20.61 -10.48 -3.76
C CYS A 73 20.84 -9.08 -4.38
N GLN A 74 19.95 -8.11 -4.11
CA GLN A 74 20.00 -6.71 -4.58
C GLN A 74 20.12 -6.50 -6.11
N SER A 75 20.00 -7.57 -6.90
CA SER A 75 20.13 -7.53 -8.36
C SER A 75 18.83 -7.22 -9.09
N GLY A 76 17.71 -7.09 -8.36
CA GLY A 76 16.38 -6.95 -8.96
C GLY A 76 15.90 -8.23 -9.65
N CYS A 77 16.25 -9.40 -9.09
CA CYS A 77 15.84 -10.70 -9.60
C CYS A 77 14.32 -10.88 -9.64
N VAL A 78 13.88 -11.81 -10.48
CA VAL A 78 12.48 -12.21 -10.64
C VAL A 78 12.44 -13.75 -10.70
N PRO A 79 11.75 -14.45 -9.79
CA PRO A 79 11.09 -13.93 -8.59
C PRO A 79 12.09 -13.47 -7.51
N CYS A 80 11.76 -12.39 -6.79
CA CYS A 80 12.48 -11.89 -5.63
C CYS A 80 11.91 -12.53 -4.35
N ILE A 81 12.75 -12.76 -3.33
CA ILE A 81 12.30 -13.28 -2.02
C ILE A 81 11.22 -12.40 -1.39
N PHE A 82 11.29 -11.09 -1.62
CA PHE A 82 10.29 -10.15 -1.16
C PHE A 82 8.98 -10.24 -1.96
N ASP A 83 8.99 -10.79 -3.18
CA ASP A 83 7.75 -11.10 -3.89
C ASP A 83 7.01 -12.21 -3.16
N THR A 84 7.67 -13.35 -2.92
CA THR A 84 7.07 -14.46 -2.16
C THR A 84 6.53 -14.03 -0.79
N TYR A 85 7.25 -13.15 -0.08
CA TYR A 85 6.77 -12.58 1.17
C TYR A 85 5.52 -11.71 1.00
N ARG A 86 5.48 -10.85 -0.02
CA ARG A 86 4.33 -9.98 -0.29
C ARG A 86 3.11 -10.78 -0.73
N ASP A 87 3.31 -11.83 -1.51
CA ASP A 87 2.26 -12.77 -1.90
C ASP A 87 1.65 -13.41 -0.64
N ALA A 88 2.51 -13.92 0.26
CA ALA A 88 2.06 -14.49 1.53
C ALA A 88 1.36 -13.46 2.45
N LEU A 89 1.80 -12.20 2.43
CA LEU A 89 1.19 -11.13 3.21
C LEU A 89 -0.19 -10.74 2.68
N PHE A 90 -0.34 -10.67 1.35
CA PHE A 90 -1.64 -10.45 0.74
C PHE A 90 -2.63 -11.59 1.06
N ASP A 91 -2.19 -12.85 0.95
CA ASP A 91 -3.00 -14.02 1.28
C ASP A 91 -3.43 -14.01 2.76
N TYR A 92 -2.52 -13.60 3.64
CA TYR A 92 -2.79 -13.42 5.07
C TYR A 92 -3.89 -12.38 5.30
N ASP A 93 -3.76 -11.18 4.74
CA ASP A 93 -4.72 -10.07 4.93
C ASP A 93 -6.12 -10.45 4.44
N VAL A 94 -6.22 -11.04 3.25
CA VAL A 94 -7.50 -11.48 2.68
C VAL A 94 -8.14 -12.58 3.54
N THR A 95 -7.34 -13.48 4.09
CA THR A 95 -7.83 -14.53 4.99
C THR A 95 -8.37 -13.95 6.28
N VAL A 96 -7.64 -13.00 6.90
CA VAL A 96 -8.08 -12.31 8.12
C VAL A 96 -9.37 -11.52 7.88
N GLU A 97 -9.44 -10.76 6.78
CA GLU A 97 -10.64 -9.99 6.40
C GLU A 97 -11.85 -10.92 6.26
N ARG A 98 -11.73 -12.01 5.49
CA ARG A 98 -12.80 -12.98 5.25
C ARG A 98 -13.28 -13.65 6.54
N LEU A 99 -12.36 -14.09 7.39
CA LEU A 99 -12.71 -14.75 8.66
C LEU A 99 -13.36 -13.77 9.64
N THR A 100 -12.87 -12.54 9.71
CA THR A 100 -13.42 -11.50 10.60
C THR A 100 -14.83 -11.12 10.15
N ALA A 101 -15.06 -10.89 8.86
CA ALA A 101 -16.38 -10.57 8.32
C ALA A 101 -17.39 -11.70 8.60
N LYS A 102 -16.99 -12.94 8.35
CA LYS A 102 -17.84 -14.12 8.63
C LYS A 102 -18.13 -14.29 10.13
N TYR A 103 -17.17 -14.00 11.00
CA TYR A 103 -17.37 -14.07 12.44
C TYR A 103 -18.38 -13.02 12.94
N VAL A 104 -18.30 -11.79 12.44
CA VAL A 104 -19.27 -10.73 12.76
C VAL A 104 -20.67 -11.13 12.30
N GLU A 105 -20.81 -11.60 11.05
CA GLU A 105 -22.09 -12.07 10.50
C GLU A 105 -22.72 -13.18 11.37
N LEU A 106 -21.93 -14.20 11.73
CA LEU A 106 -22.40 -15.31 12.58
C LEU A 106 -22.81 -14.84 13.98
N THR A 107 -22.06 -13.89 14.55
CA THR A 107 -22.37 -13.31 15.85
C THR A 107 -23.69 -12.54 15.82
N GLU A 108 -23.91 -11.72 14.78
CA GLU A 108 -25.16 -10.99 14.58
C GLU A 108 -26.37 -11.93 14.36
N GLN A 109 -26.19 -12.99 13.58
CA GLN A 109 -27.24 -14.01 13.36
C GLN A 109 -27.64 -14.72 14.66
N ARG A 110 -26.67 -15.05 15.52
CA ARG A 110 -26.92 -15.62 16.86
C ARG A 110 -27.66 -14.64 17.76
N GLN A 111 -27.24 -13.37 17.80
CA GLN A 111 -27.89 -12.33 18.60
C GLN A 111 -29.33 -12.06 18.14
N ALA A 112 -29.60 -12.16 16.84
CA ALA A 112 -30.94 -12.00 16.26
C ALA A 112 -31.85 -13.23 16.46
N GLY A 113 -31.44 -14.24 17.24
CA GLY A 113 -32.23 -15.44 17.51
C GLY A 113 -32.37 -16.40 16.32
N ARG A 114 -31.61 -16.19 15.24
CA ARG A 114 -31.59 -17.05 14.04
C ARG A 114 -30.56 -18.16 14.19
N ALA A 115 -30.62 -18.88 15.31
CA ALA A 115 -29.60 -19.85 15.71
C ALA A 115 -29.49 -21.01 14.71
N THR A 116 -28.49 -20.98 13.83
CA THR A 116 -27.98 -22.17 13.15
C THR A 116 -26.94 -22.80 14.06
N SER A 117 -27.25 -23.96 14.64
CA SER A 117 -26.22 -24.82 15.26
C SER A 117 -25.15 -25.10 14.19
N LEU A 118 -23.88 -24.75 14.46
CA LEU A 118 -22.77 -25.23 13.64
C LEU A 118 -22.60 -26.73 13.89
N GLN A 119 -23.45 -27.56 13.29
CA GLN A 119 -23.22 -29.00 13.20
C GLN A 119 -21.84 -29.21 12.56
N SER A 120 -20.91 -29.75 13.35
CA SER A 120 -19.46 -29.65 13.13
C SER A 120 -18.90 -30.71 12.15
N PRO A 121 -17.68 -30.56 11.60
CA PRO A 121 -16.77 -29.43 11.70
C PRO A 121 -16.30 -28.84 10.36
N SER A 122 -15.72 -27.66 10.50
CA SER A 122 -14.60 -27.11 9.71
C SER A 122 -14.93 -26.55 8.33
N ILE A 123 -14.77 -25.23 8.20
CA ILE A 123 -13.86 -24.72 7.16
C ILE A 123 -12.59 -25.56 7.34
N SER A 124 -12.43 -26.56 6.48
CA SER A 124 -11.30 -27.46 6.50
C SER A 124 -10.02 -26.63 6.35
N SER A 125 -8.87 -27.17 6.75
CA SER A 125 -7.59 -26.53 6.43
C SER A 125 -7.45 -26.25 4.92
N SER A 126 -8.21 -26.91 4.04
CA SER A 126 -8.34 -26.61 2.61
C SER A 126 -9.24 -25.41 2.23
N ASP A 127 -10.16 -24.97 3.09
CA ASP A 127 -10.95 -23.74 2.86
C ASP A 127 -10.26 -22.49 3.43
N ALA A 128 -9.44 -22.68 4.47
CA ALA A 128 -8.46 -21.70 4.95
C ALA A 128 -7.21 -21.64 4.05
N ALA A 129 -6.89 -22.74 3.36
CA ALA A 129 -5.84 -22.86 2.35
C ALA A 129 -6.41 -23.06 0.94
N VAL A 130 -7.43 -22.29 0.57
CA VAL A 130 -7.40 -21.77 -0.79
C VAL A 130 -6.35 -20.68 -0.70
N PRO A 131 -5.08 -20.89 -1.12
CA PRO A 131 -4.35 -19.72 -1.56
C PRO A 131 -5.29 -19.15 -2.60
N LEU A 132 -5.85 -17.97 -2.32
CA LEU A 132 -6.34 -17.15 -3.38
C LEU A 132 -5.07 -16.84 -4.16
N ARG A 133 -4.64 -17.80 -5.02
CA ARG A 133 -3.87 -17.48 -6.21
C ARG A 133 -4.54 -16.22 -6.68
N TYR A 134 -3.72 -15.16 -6.75
CA TYR A 134 -4.12 -13.83 -7.15
C TYR A 134 -5.38 -13.90 -8.00
N PRO A 135 -6.40 -13.06 -7.74
CA PRO A 135 -7.59 -12.99 -8.59
C PRO A 135 -7.11 -13.21 -10.04
N PRO A 136 -7.65 -14.24 -10.72
CA PRO A 136 -7.04 -14.82 -11.93
C PRO A 136 -6.50 -13.70 -12.79
N PRO A 137 -5.26 -13.80 -13.31
CA PRO A 137 -4.45 -12.68 -13.80
C PRO A 137 -5.37 -11.63 -14.37
N ASP A 138 -5.53 -10.56 -13.60
CA ASP A 138 -6.40 -9.46 -13.97
C ASP A 138 -6.00 -9.09 -15.41
N PRO A 139 -6.94 -8.93 -16.37
CA PRO A 139 -6.61 -8.48 -17.71
C PRO A 139 -5.85 -7.14 -17.74
N SER A 140 -5.60 -6.52 -16.58
CA SER A 140 -4.60 -5.49 -16.41
C SER A 140 -3.21 -6.04 -16.78
N TYR A 141 -2.60 -5.41 -17.78
CA TYR A 141 -1.29 -5.71 -18.34
C TYR A 141 -0.12 -5.74 -17.34
N LEU A 142 -0.37 -5.45 -16.07
CA LEU A 142 0.57 -5.54 -14.96
C LEU A 142 0.60 -6.97 -14.41
N THR A 143 1.81 -7.54 -14.30
CA THR A 143 1.97 -8.85 -13.66
C THR A 143 2.91 -8.77 -12.46
N VAL A 144 2.60 -9.55 -11.43
CA VAL A 144 3.43 -9.64 -10.22
C VAL A 144 4.77 -10.29 -10.52
N HIS A 145 4.90 -11.10 -11.59
CA HIS A 145 6.07 -11.94 -11.86
C HIS A 145 6.85 -11.57 -13.12
N SER A 146 6.46 -10.54 -13.86
CA SER A 146 7.20 -10.12 -15.04
C SER A 146 7.02 -8.62 -15.32
N PHE A 147 7.99 -8.04 -16.00
CA PHE A 147 7.90 -6.67 -16.48
C PHE A 147 7.15 -6.65 -17.81
N SER A 148 6.15 -5.78 -17.88
CA SER A 148 5.39 -5.49 -19.09
C SER A 148 5.79 -4.12 -19.62
N GLU A 149 5.73 -3.96 -20.93
CA GLU A 149 6.00 -2.67 -21.57
C GLU A 149 4.79 -1.74 -21.53
N PHE A 150 5.04 -0.48 -21.26
CA PHE A 150 4.05 0.59 -21.25
C PHE A 150 4.57 1.75 -22.11
N GLU A 151 3.75 2.29 -23.00
CA GLU A 151 4.05 3.52 -23.72
C GLU A 151 3.72 4.75 -22.88
N ILE A 152 4.60 5.73 -22.87
CA ILE A 152 4.29 7.07 -22.35
C ILE A 152 3.38 7.78 -23.35
N THR A 153 2.18 8.15 -22.93
CA THR A 153 1.21 8.90 -23.75
C THR A 153 1.23 10.39 -23.44
N THR A 154 1.52 10.76 -22.19
CA THR A 154 1.59 12.15 -21.75
C THR A 154 2.71 12.34 -20.74
N ILE A 155 3.39 13.47 -20.85
CA ILE A 155 4.37 13.94 -19.87
C ILE A 155 3.93 15.32 -19.38
N GLU A 156 3.69 15.46 -18.08
CA GLU A 156 3.33 16.74 -17.45
C GLU A 156 4.39 17.14 -16.42
N HIS A 157 4.86 18.38 -16.50
CA HIS A 157 5.70 18.96 -15.45
C HIS A 157 4.83 19.49 -14.33
N VAL A 158 4.62 18.67 -13.29
CA VAL A 158 3.85 19.05 -12.09
C VAL A 158 4.52 20.22 -11.37
N TYR A 159 5.86 20.19 -11.29
CA TYR A 159 6.67 21.29 -10.79
C TYR A 159 8.11 21.19 -11.34
N LYS A 160 8.99 22.15 -11.01
CA LYS A 160 10.39 22.21 -11.49
C LYS A 160 11.16 20.88 -11.30
N ASP A 161 10.88 20.18 -10.21
CA ASP A 161 11.50 18.92 -9.81
C ASP A 161 10.53 17.73 -9.80
N SER A 162 9.37 17.84 -10.46
CA SER A 162 8.31 16.84 -10.35
C SER A 162 7.63 16.62 -11.71
N ILE A 163 7.45 15.35 -12.10
CA ILE A 163 6.92 14.96 -13.40
C ILE A 163 5.81 13.92 -13.23
N ARG A 164 4.74 14.00 -14.03
CA ARG A 164 3.72 12.96 -14.18
C ARG A 164 3.94 12.30 -15.52
N LEU A 165 4.19 11.00 -15.50
CA LEU A 165 4.26 10.16 -16.69
C LEU A 165 2.95 9.38 -16.79
N VAL A 166 2.09 9.74 -17.74
CA VAL A 166 0.89 8.97 -18.06
C VAL A 166 1.26 7.93 -19.11
N CYS A 167 0.85 6.70 -18.89
CA CYS A 167 1.21 5.57 -19.70
C CYS A 167 0.07 4.59 -19.91
N GLN A 168 0.16 3.86 -21.03
CA GLN A 168 -0.75 2.78 -21.39
C GLN A 168 0.07 1.54 -21.77
N PRO A 169 -0.50 0.34 -21.75
CA PRO A 169 0.19 -0.86 -22.20
C PRO A 169 0.71 -0.77 -23.65
N ALA A 170 1.91 -1.29 -23.89
CA ALA A 170 2.54 -1.35 -25.21
C ALA A 170 2.16 -2.62 -25.98
N GLY A 171 1.83 -2.50 -27.27
CA GLY A 171 1.74 -3.63 -28.21
C GLY A 171 0.33 -4.07 -28.65
N THR A 172 0.28 -4.92 -29.68
CA THR A 172 -0.93 -5.44 -30.37
C THR A 172 -1.72 -6.49 -29.55
N LEU A 173 -1.67 -6.42 -28.23
CA LEU A 173 -2.71 -7.00 -27.35
C LEU A 173 -3.73 -5.95 -26.91
N ALA A 174 -3.64 -4.73 -27.47
CA ALA A 174 -4.79 -3.85 -27.65
C ALA A 174 -5.98 -4.55 -28.32
N ASN A 175 -5.80 -5.76 -28.88
CA ASN A 175 -6.87 -6.65 -29.36
C ASN A 175 -7.05 -8.00 -28.62
N GLY A 176 -6.32 -8.27 -27.53
CA GLY A 176 -6.30 -9.60 -26.87
C GLY A 176 -6.88 -9.66 -25.45
N ALA A 177 -7.04 -8.50 -24.80
CA ALA A 177 -7.86 -8.31 -23.60
C ALA A 177 -8.99 -7.30 -23.86
N LEU A 178 -9.43 -7.21 -25.12
CA LEU A 178 -10.66 -6.52 -25.45
C LEU A 178 -11.84 -7.44 -25.18
N HIS A 179 -12.99 -6.87 -24.85
CA HIS A 179 -14.25 -7.46 -25.27
C HIS A 179 -14.19 -7.74 -26.79
N SER A 180 -15.12 -8.54 -27.31
CA SER A 180 -15.41 -8.68 -28.75
C SER A 180 -15.61 -7.35 -29.53
N ASN A 181 -15.44 -6.17 -28.89
CA ASN A 181 -15.88 -4.85 -29.32
C ASN A 181 -14.80 -3.73 -29.32
N GLY A 182 -13.49 -3.95 -29.10
CA GLY A 182 -12.50 -2.87 -29.32
C GLY A 182 -12.09 -1.99 -28.13
N THR A 183 -12.71 -2.11 -26.94
CA THR A 183 -12.44 -1.24 -25.78
C THR A 183 -11.39 -1.77 -24.79
N ALA A 184 -10.36 -0.96 -24.51
CA ALA A 184 -9.32 -1.24 -23.51
C ALA A 184 -9.91 -1.30 -22.09
N MET A 185 -9.46 -2.28 -21.29
CA MET A 185 -9.93 -2.49 -19.92
C MET A 185 -9.40 -1.42 -18.96
N PRO A 186 -10.21 -0.94 -18.00
CA PRO A 186 -9.75 -0.04 -16.96
C PRO A 186 -8.81 -0.76 -15.98
N PHE A 187 -7.77 -0.06 -15.53
CA PHE A 187 -6.92 -0.53 -14.44
C PHE A 187 -7.68 -0.52 -13.11
N LYS A 188 -7.47 -1.57 -12.31
CA LYS A 188 -7.92 -1.65 -10.93
C LYS A 188 -6.71 -1.86 -10.04
N ILE A 189 -6.29 -0.82 -9.34
CA ILE A 189 -5.19 -0.90 -8.38
C ILE A 189 -5.74 -0.50 -7.02
N SER A 190 -5.78 -1.46 -6.10
CA SER A 190 -6.25 -1.20 -4.74
C SER A 190 -5.24 -0.38 -3.93
N PRO A 191 -5.69 0.28 -2.85
CA PRO A 191 -4.79 1.01 -1.97
C PRO A 191 -3.72 0.08 -1.39
N GLY A 192 -2.49 0.60 -1.24
CA GLY A 192 -1.37 -0.19 -0.73
C GLY A 192 -0.65 -1.03 -1.79
N PHE A 193 -0.89 -0.75 -3.07
CA PHE A 193 -0.14 -1.41 -4.15
C PHE A 193 0.74 -0.44 -4.91
N HIS A 194 1.96 -0.89 -5.20
CA HIS A 194 2.96 -0.17 -5.98
C HIS A 194 3.27 -0.90 -7.30
N VAL A 195 3.97 -0.24 -8.20
CA VAL A 195 4.64 -0.88 -9.34
C VAL A 195 6.14 -0.64 -9.25
N PHE A 196 6.91 -1.61 -9.72
CA PHE A 196 8.32 -1.44 -9.99
C PHE A 196 8.51 -0.91 -11.41
N LEU A 197 9.13 0.26 -11.52
CA LEU A 197 9.66 0.79 -12.76
C LEU A 197 11.11 0.32 -12.93
N ARG A 198 11.40 -0.33 -14.06
CA ARG A 198 12.76 -0.73 -14.45
C ARG A 198 13.27 0.13 -15.60
N LEU A 199 14.49 0.61 -15.43
CA LEU A 199 15.20 1.46 -16.39
C LEU A 199 16.58 0.87 -16.69
N SER A 200 17.03 0.95 -17.93
CA SER A 200 18.39 0.58 -18.34
C SER A 200 19.18 1.85 -18.62
N ILE A 201 20.19 2.13 -17.78
CA ILE A 201 20.99 3.35 -17.85
C ILE A 201 22.45 2.93 -17.98
N ALA A 202 23.08 3.23 -19.12
CA ALA A 202 24.47 2.86 -19.42
C ALA A 202 24.77 1.35 -19.18
N GLY A 203 23.84 0.48 -19.60
CA GLY A 203 23.97 -0.98 -19.44
C GLY A 203 23.68 -1.52 -18.04
N LYS A 204 23.35 -0.66 -17.06
CA LYS A 204 22.95 -1.06 -15.70
C LYS A 204 21.43 -0.96 -15.53
N LEU A 205 20.84 -1.96 -14.88
CA LEU A 205 19.42 -1.96 -14.55
C LEU A 205 19.18 -1.27 -13.21
N TYR A 206 18.26 -0.31 -13.22
CA TYR A 206 17.76 0.37 -12.03
C TYR A 206 16.29 0.01 -11.87
N THR A 207 15.89 -0.45 -10.69
CA THR A 207 14.47 -0.73 -10.37
C THR A 207 14.05 0.11 -9.18
N LYS A 208 12.93 0.84 -9.30
CA LYS A 208 12.37 1.71 -8.25
C LYS A 208 10.88 1.46 -8.09
N ALA A 209 10.40 1.46 -6.85
CA ALA A 209 8.98 1.37 -6.54
C ALA A 209 8.33 2.75 -6.69
N TYR A 210 7.15 2.78 -7.29
CA TYR A 210 6.29 3.95 -7.38
C TYR A 210 4.85 3.53 -7.11
N THR A 211 4.09 4.36 -6.43
CA THR A 211 2.65 4.17 -6.29
C THR A 211 1.95 4.69 -7.55
N PRO A 212 1.37 3.82 -8.39
CA PRO A 212 0.69 4.26 -9.60
C PRO A 212 -0.67 4.89 -9.27
N ILE A 213 -1.12 5.81 -10.11
CA ILE A 213 -2.46 6.38 -10.05
C ILE A 213 -3.21 5.97 -11.30
N VAL A 214 -4.49 5.62 -11.16
CA VAL A 214 -5.35 5.37 -12.33
C VAL A 214 -5.94 6.70 -12.79
N GLU A 215 -5.83 7.03 -14.07
CA GLU A 215 -6.36 8.29 -14.61
C GLU A 215 -7.89 8.32 -14.54
N ARG A 216 -8.46 9.35 -13.89
CA ARG A 216 -9.90 9.41 -13.58
C ARG A 216 -10.79 9.43 -14.83
N HIS A 217 -10.38 10.19 -15.84
CA HIS A 217 -11.12 10.36 -17.09
C HIS A 217 -10.73 9.34 -18.17
N SER A 218 -9.66 8.59 -17.92
CA SER A 218 -9.09 7.60 -18.84
C SER A 218 -8.60 6.40 -18.06
N PRO A 219 -9.48 5.61 -17.42
CA PRO A 219 -9.10 4.57 -16.46
C PRO A 219 -8.27 3.42 -17.05
N GLN A 220 -8.13 3.36 -18.38
CA GLN A 220 -7.19 2.51 -19.10
C GLN A 220 -5.74 3.04 -19.12
N HIS A 221 -5.45 4.15 -18.45
CA HIS A 221 -4.11 4.73 -18.31
C HIS A 221 -3.68 4.75 -16.84
N LEU A 222 -2.37 4.53 -16.63
CA LEU A 222 -1.70 4.68 -15.35
C LEU A 222 -0.79 5.90 -15.38
N ALA A 223 -0.72 6.62 -14.27
CA ALA A 223 0.23 7.69 -14.07
C ALA A 223 1.23 7.37 -12.96
N LEU A 224 2.48 7.71 -13.19
CA LEU A 224 3.52 7.78 -12.17
C LEU A 224 3.88 9.24 -11.93
N VAL A 225 3.62 9.73 -10.71
CA VAL A 225 4.06 11.08 -10.29
C VAL A 225 5.39 10.94 -9.56
N ILE A 226 6.45 11.50 -10.14
CA ILE A 226 7.84 11.22 -9.76
C ILE A 226 8.54 12.52 -9.39
N LYS A 227 9.13 12.53 -8.20
CA LYS A 227 10.06 13.57 -7.77
C LYS A 227 11.45 13.29 -8.35
N LEU A 228 12.06 14.32 -8.93
CA LEU A 228 13.32 14.26 -9.66
C LEU A 228 14.41 14.94 -8.85
N TYR A 229 15.40 14.17 -8.44
CA TYR A 229 16.55 14.65 -7.66
C TYR A 229 17.67 15.10 -8.59
N GLU A 230 18.33 16.20 -8.25
CA GLU A 230 19.51 16.67 -8.97
C GLU A 230 20.67 15.67 -8.86
N HIS A 231 21.49 15.59 -9.92
CA HIS A 231 22.66 14.72 -10.00
C HIS A 231 22.40 13.22 -9.74
N HIS A 232 21.15 12.76 -9.87
CA HIS A 232 20.77 11.37 -9.65
C HIS A 232 20.48 10.67 -10.98
N ALA A 233 21.22 9.60 -11.30
CA ALA A 233 21.18 8.93 -12.61
C ALA A 233 19.77 8.55 -13.08
N VAL A 234 18.93 8.00 -12.20
CA VAL A 234 17.54 7.66 -12.52
C VAL A 234 16.72 8.90 -12.83
N SER A 235 16.88 9.98 -12.06
CA SER A 235 16.13 11.21 -12.26
C SER A 235 16.58 11.92 -13.54
N THR A 236 17.87 11.90 -13.86
CA THR A 236 18.41 12.39 -15.14
C THR A 236 17.84 11.60 -16.31
N HIS A 237 17.79 10.27 -16.23
CA HIS A 237 17.23 9.43 -17.28
C HIS A 237 15.73 9.66 -17.47
N ILE A 238 14.96 9.80 -16.39
CA ILE A 238 13.52 10.11 -16.46
C ILE A 238 13.29 11.47 -17.14
N ARG A 239 14.15 12.47 -16.90
CA ARG A 239 14.07 13.78 -17.58
C ARG A 239 14.31 13.70 -19.08
N SER A 240 15.03 12.69 -19.56
CA SER A 240 15.30 12.50 -20.99
C SER A 240 14.24 11.64 -21.69
N LEU A 241 13.19 11.21 -21.00
CA LEU A 241 12.11 10.45 -21.61
C LEU A 241 11.17 11.40 -22.36
N ASP A 242 10.84 11.02 -23.58
CA ASP A 242 9.82 11.64 -24.43
C ASP A 242 8.55 10.78 -24.52
N ILE A 243 7.45 11.40 -24.96
CA ILE A 243 6.22 10.70 -25.35
C ILE A 243 6.56 9.61 -26.39
N GLY A 244 5.94 8.45 -26.26
CA GLY A 244 6.20 7.28 -27.10
C GLY A 244 7.28 6.33 -26.55
N HIS A 245 8.09 6.75 -25.56
CA HIS A 245 9.06 5.85 -24.94
C HIS A 245 8.38 4.70 -24.19
N ARG A 246 9.08 3.54 -24.15
CA ARG A 246 8.65 2.34 -23.43
C ARG A 246 9.18 2.35 -22.00
N LEU A 247 8.28 2.21 -21.04
CA LEU A 247 8.57 1.94 -19.63
C LEU A 247 8.38 0.44 -19.36
N LEU A 248 9.24 -0.13 -18.52
CA LEU A 248 9.07 -1.49 -18.03
C LEU A 248 8.46 -1.44 -16.63
N LEU A 249 7.20 -1.86 -16.52
CA LEU A 249 6.46 -1.89 -15.25
C LEU A 249 6.17 -3.33 -14.81
N ARG A 250 6.34 -3.59 -13.52
CA ARG A 250 5.99 -4.85 -12.87
C ARG A 250 5.12 -4.56 -11.65
N GLY A 251 4.06 -5.33 -11.44
CA GLY A 251 3.15 -5.18 -10.32
C GLY A 251 1.75 -5.67 -10.67
N PRO A 252 0.71 -5.26 -9.93
CA PRO A 252 0.78 -4.49 -8.68
C PRO A 252 1.47 -5.29 -7.56
N ILE A 253 2.27 -4.61 -6.74
CA ILE A 253 3.08 -5.18 -5.66
C ILE A 253 2.54 -4.68 -4.32
N HIS A 254 2.10 -5.59 -3.45
CA HIS A 254 1.54 -5.24 -2.15
C HIS A 254 2.60 -4.58 -1.24
N SER A 255 2.30 -3.42 -0.66
CA SER A 255 3.23 -2.66 0.19
C SER A 255 3.35 -3.24 1.61
N GLY A 256 2.43 -4.12 1.99
CA GLY A 256 2.18 -4.48 3.38
C GLY A 256 1.16 -3.57 4.07
N PHE A 257 0.38 -2.82 3.28
CA PHE A 257 -0.81 -2.13 3.75
C PHE A 257 -1.83 -3.13 4.30
N ASP A 258 -2.08 -3.07 5.60
CA ASP A 258 -3.10 -3.90 6.23
C ASP A 258 -4.49 -3.44 5.78
N ARG A 259 -5.09 -4.22 4.88
CA ARG A 259 -6.42 -3.93 4.33
C ARG A 259 -7.52 -4.00 5.38
N THR A 260 -7.30 -4.63 6.54
CA THR A 260 -8.29 -4.67 7.62
C THR A 260 -8.49 -3.30 8.27
N LEU A 261 -7.47 -2.44 8.21
CA LEU A 261 -7.57 -1.02 8.58
C LEU A 261 -8.47 -0.24 7.62
N TYR A 262 -8.79 -0.81 6.46
CA TYR A 262 -9.67 -0.24 5.45
C TYR A 262 -11.12 -0.76 5.55
N ASN A 263 -11.73 -0.64 6.73
CA ASN A 263 -13.13 -0.99 6.97
C ASN A 263 -13.99 0.27 7.14
N SER A 264 -15.18 0.30 6.54
CA SER A 264 -16.14 1.42 6.57
C SER A 264 -16.56 1.90 7.97
N GLN A 265 -16.27 1.13 9.02
CA GLN A 265 -16.54 1.47 10.41
C GLN A 265 -15.52 2.42 11.06
N TYR A 266 -14.39 2.69 10.40
CA TYR A 266 -13.33 3.56 10.91
C TYR A 266 -13.42 4.99 10.36
N GLN A 267 -12.96 5.95 11.14
CA GLN A 267 -12.58 7.27 10.64
C GLN A 267 -11.12 7.23 10.20
N ILE A 268 -10.76 8.00 9.19
CA ILE A 268 -9.44 7.91 8.56
C ILE A 268 -8.76 9.26 8.60
N ILE A 269 -7.58 9.32 9.20
CA ILE A 269 -6.71 10.48 9.14
C ILE A 269 -5.55 10.13 8.22
N MET A 270 -5.37 10.89 7.14
CA MET A 270 -4.25 10.76 6.23
C MET A 270 -3.29 11.92 6.46
N VAL A 271 -2.00 11.62 6.60
CA VAL A 271 -0.93 12.61 6.71
C VAL A 271 0.10 12.34 5.64
N ALA A 272 0.17 13.24 4.66
CA ALA A 272 1.05 13.11 3.51
C ALA A 272 1.98 14.31 3.38
N VAL A 273 3.21 14.09 2.90
CA VAL A 273 4.11 15.17 2.47
C VAL A 273 4.70 14.85 1.10
N GLY A 274 4.67 15.82 0.19
CA GLY A 274 5.21 15.68 -1.17
C GLY A 274 4.62 14.48 -1.91
N SER A 275 5.46 13.55 -2.35
CA SER A 275 5.04 12.35 -3.11
C SER A 275 4.20 11.35 -2.31
N GLY A 276 4.17 11.48 -0.97
CA GLY A 276 3.34 10.64 -0.10
C GLY A 276 1.83 10.80 -0.34
N ILE A 277 1.41 11.76 -1.16
CA ILE A 277 0.03 11.90 -1.59
C ILE A 277 -0.44 10.75 -2.48
N THR A 278 0.46 10.11 -3.23
CA THR A 278 0.10 9.08 -4.23
C THR A 278 -0.62 7.85 -3.62
N PRO A 279 -0.17 7.24 -2.50
CA PRO A 279 -0.94 6.19 -1.83
C PRO A 279 -2.24 6.70 -1.19
N MET A 280 -2.26 7.94 -0.69
CA MET A 280 -3.49 8.53 -0.14
C MET A 280 -4.53 8.74 -1.26
N TYR A 281 -4.09 9.16 -2.43
CA TYR A 281 -4.95 9.36 -3.59
C TYR A 281 -5.51 8.03 -4.10
N GLN A 282 -4.72 6.95 -4.16
CA GLN A 282 -5.25 5.60 -4.46
C GLN A 282 -6.39 5.21 -3.50
N TYR A 283 -6.21 5.46 -2.20
CA TYR A 283 -7.25 5.23 -1.21
C TYR A 283 -8.51 6.07 -1.49
N LEU A 284 -8.34 7.37 -1.74
CA LEU A 284 -9.47 8.27 -2.00
C LEU A 284 -10.21 7.90 -3.29
N GLN A 285 -9.51 7.43 -4.33
CA GLN A 285 -10.11 6.92 -5.56
C GLN A 285 -10.97 5.69 -5.30
N ASP A 286 -10.45 4.70 -4.56
CA ASP A 286 -11.21 3.49 -4.20
C ASP A 286 -12.44 3.84 -3.35
N LEU A 287 -12.26 4.73 -2.37
CA LEU A 287 -13.34 5.18 -1.50
C LEU A 287 -14.45 5.90 -2.30
N ALA A 288 -14.08 6.75 -3.26
CA ALA A 288 -15.03 7.45 -4.11
C ALA A 288 -15.84 6.51 -5.01
N ALA A 289 -15.29 5.34 -5.36
CA ALA A 289 -16.01 4.32 -6.13
C ALA A 289 -17.05 3.55 -5.29
N LYS A 290 -16.96 3.59 -3.95
CA LYS A 290 -17.92 2.91 -3.06
C LYS A 290 -19.27 3.66 -2.97
N PRO A 291 -20.38 2.95 -2.70
CA PRO A 291 -21.66 3.58 -2.38
C PRO A 291 -21.52 4.54 -1.21
N ARG A 292 -22.25 5.67 -1.23
CA ARG A 292 -22.12 6.74 -0.21
C ARG A 292 -22.26 6.23 1.23
N SER A 293 -23.15 5.28 1.48
CA SER A 293 -23.37 4.67 2.81
C SER A 293 -22.21 3.83 3.34
N ALA A 294 -21.27 3.43 2.47
CA ALA A 294 -20.11 2.60 2.81
C ALA A 294 -18.81 3.42 2.87
N ARG A 295 -18.87 4.75 2.74
CA ARG A 295 -17.69 5.62 2.73
C ARG A 295 -17.31 6.05 4.14
N ASN A 296 -16.07 5.76 4.50
CA ASN A 296 -15.42 6.28 5.70
C ASN A 296 -15.36 7.82 5.70
N PRO A 297 -15.55 8.48 6.86
CA PRO A 297 -15.09 9.85 7.04
C PRO A 297 -13.56 9.93 6.94
N VAL A 298 -13.05 10.88 6.17
CA VAL A 298 -11.61 11.07 5.92
C VAL A 298 -11.20 12.52 6.15
N CYS A 299 -10.09 12.71 6.86
CA CYS A 299 -9.33 13.97 6.89
C CYS A 299 -7.96 13.75 6.26
N LEU A 300 -7.63 14.51 5.22
CA LEU A 300 -6.33 14.54 4.59
C LEU A 300 -5.57 15.80 5.02
N LEU A 301 -4.47 15.63 5.73
CA LEU A 301 -3.49 16.66 6.03
C LEU A 301 -2.33 16.53 5.04
N TYR A 302 -2.23 17.45 4.08
CA TYR A 302 -1.25 17.40 3.00
C TYR A 302 -0.22 18.54 3.06
N GLY A 303 0.99 18.19 3.49
CA GLY A 303 2.08 19.14 3.66
C GLY A 303 2.90 19.38 2.41
N ASN A 304 3.09 20.65 2.05
CA ASN A 304 3.93 21.07 0.93
C ASN A 304 4.74 22.33 1.26
N ARG A 305 5.72 22.66 0.41
CA ARG A 305 6.50 23.88 0.62
C ARG A 305 5.70 25.13 0.31
N THR A 306 5.14 25.18 -0.89
CA THR A 306 4.28 26.26 -1.38
C THR A 306 3.12 25.64 -2.15
N ARG A 307 2.11 26.43 -2.51
CA ARG A 307 0.97 25.96 -3.30
C ARG A 307 1.38 25.33 -4.63
N ALA A 308 2.38 25.88 -5.31
CA ALA A 308 2.89 25.34 -6.57
C ALA A 308 3.56 23.95 -6.43
N HIS A 309 3.87 23.50 -5.21
CA HIS A 309 4.40 22.15 -4.97
C HIS A 309 3.30 21.11 -4.70
N VAL A 310 2.03 21.52 -4.57
CA VAL A 310 0.91 20.61 -4.32
C VAL A 310 0.69 19.74 -5.55
N TRP A 311 0.94 18.45 -5.41
CA TRP A 311 0.60 17.48 -6.45
C TRP A 311 -0.89 17.15 -6.39
N LEU A 312 -1.50 16.86 -7.55
CA LEU A 312 -2.89 16.44 -7.67
C LEU A 312 -3.91 17.46 -7.11
N ASP A 313 -3.57 18.76 -7.07
CA ASP A 313 -4.41 19.82 -6.51
C ASP A 313 -5.81 19.83 -7.15
N ARG A 314 -5.86 19.71 -8.48
CA ARG A 314 -7.12 19.65 -9.24
C ARG A 314 -7.92 18.41 -8.86
N GLU A 315 -7.29 17.23 -8.89
CA GLU A 315 -7.95 15.96 -8.61
C GLU A 315 -8.48 15.88 -7.17
N LEU A 316 -7.72 16.41 -6.19
CA LEU A 316 -8.15 16.50 -4.80
C LEU A 316 -9.32 17.47 -4.62
N THR A 317 -9.26 18.63 -5.31
CA THR A 317 -10.37 19.60 -5.32
C THR A 317 -11.66 18.95 -5.86
N GLU A 318 -11.58 18.26 -7.00
CA GLU A 318 -12.73 17.59 -7.59
C GLU A 318 -13.29 16.47 -6.69
N LEU A 319 -12.42 15.70 -6.01
CA LEU A 319 -12.86 14.68 -5.06
C LEU A 319 -13.55 15.28 -3.84
N ALA A 320 -12.99 16.35 -3.26
CA ALA A 320 -13.57 17.04 -2.11
C ALA A 320 -14.92 17.67 -2.45
N GLN A 321 -15.10 18.22 -3.66
CA GLN A 321 -16.38 18.77 -4.11
C GLN A 321 -17.49 17.71 -4.25
N GLN A 322 -17.12 16.47 -4.53
CA GLN A 322 -18.05 15.38 -4.83
C GLN A 322 -18.27 14.43 -3.63
N SER A 323 -17.61 14.71 -2.51
CA SER A 323 -17.61 13.87 -1.32
C SER A 323 -18.06 14.68 -0.12
N ASP A 324 -19.04 14.18 0.63
CA ASP A 324 -19.49 14.76 1.90
C ASP A 324 -18.72 14.20 3.10
N ASN A 325 -17.85 13.22 2.85
CA ASN A 325 -17.11 12.47 3.85
C ASN A 325 -15.59 12.77 3.81
N LEU A 326 -15.15 13.83 3.12
CA LEU A 326 -13.73 14.16 2.92
C LEU A 326 -13.45 15.62 3.29
N ILE A 327 -12.50 15.83 4.20
CA ILE A 327 -11.88 17.13 4.50
C ILE A 327 -10.42 17.11 4.09
N VAL A 328 -9.96 18.16 3.40
CA VAL A 328 -8.58 18.33 2.94
C VAL A 328 -8.01 19.62 3.52
N HIS A 329 -6.90 19.50 4.26
CA HIS A 329 -6.09 20.62 4.72
C HIS A 329 -4.73 20.59 4.03
N HIS A 330 -4.43 21.62 3.25
CA HIS A 330 -3.09 21.85 2.72
C HIS A 330 -2.27 22.63 3.74
N VAL A 331 -1.19 22.05 4.25
CA VAL A 331 -0.30 22.73 5.19
C VAL A 331 0.97 23.18 4.46
N LEU A 332 1.10 24.47 4.22
CA LEU A 332 2.22 25.05 3.48
C LEU A 332 3.26 25.64 4.44
N THR A 333 4.53 25.26 4.27
CA THR A 333 5.61 25.86 5.09
C THR A 333 5.98 27.28 4.66
N GLN A 334 5.60 27.69 3.45
CA GLN A 334 5.85 29.00 2.88
C GLN A 334 4.61 29.47 2.11
N ASP A 335 4.09 30.64 2.49
CA ASP A 335 3.09 31.35 1.69
C ASP A 335 3.82 32.25 0.68
N LEU A 336 3.71 31.90 -0.59
CA LEU A 336 4.21 32.72 -1.70
C LEU A 336 3.06 33.21 -2.59
N SER A 337 1.82 33.22 -2.07
CA SER A 337 0.68 33.74 -2.81
C SER A 337 0.83 35.23 -3.05
N SER A 338 0.57 35.64 -4.29
CA SER A 338 0.47 37.03 -4.70
C SER A 338 -0.96 37.54 -4.46
N PRO A 339 -1.17 38.83 -4.16
CA PRO A 339 -2.51 39.42 -4.08
C PRO A 339 -3.34 39.25 -5.37
N ASN A 340 -2.68 38.99 -6.51
CA ASN A 340 -3.32 38.76 -7.80
C ASN A 340 -3.50 37.27 -8.14
N ASP A 341 -3.02 36.36 -7.28
CA ASP A 341 -3.26 34.94 -7.49
C ASP A 341 -4.75 34.65 -7.28
N PRO A 342 -5.35 33.75 -8.08
CA PRO A 342 -6.72 33.35 -7.86
C PRO A 342 -6.88 32.81 -6.43
N GLU A 343 -7.85 33.35 -5.69
CA GLU A 343 -8.16 32.89 -4.34
C GLU A 343 -8.35 31.36 -4.38
N PRO A 344 -7.82 30.64 -3.38
CA PRO A 344 -8.10 29.23 -3.26
C PRO A 344 -9.61 29.00 -3.24
N PRO A 345 -10.11 27.91 -3.85
CA PRO A 345 -11.52 27.62 -3.80
C PRO A 345 -11.97 27.56 -2.34
N ARG A 346 -12.82 28.49 -1.91
CA ARG A 346 -13.42 28.47 -0.56
C ARG A 346 -14.50 27.38 -0.54
N HIS A 347 -14.08 26.14 -0.44
CA HIS A 347 -14.97 25.00 -0.27
C HIS A 347 -15.05 24.64 1.21
N VAL A 348 -16.19 24.13 1.65
CA VAL A 348 -16.49 23.83 3.06
C VAL A 348 -15.48 22.84 3.66
N HIS A 349 -14.70 22.15 2.83
CA HIS A 349 -13.80 21.06 3.23
C HIS A 349 -12.44 21.09 2.49
N TYR A 350 -11.99 22.24 1.98
CA TYR A 350 -10.68 22.40 1.31
C TYR A 350 -9.97 23.66 1.77
N HIS A 351 -8.95 23.50 2.63
CA HIS A 351 -8.34 24.60 3.38
C HIS A 351 -6.84 24.71 3.11
N PHE A 352 -6.29 25.92 3.27
CA PHE A 352 -4.85 26.19 3.23
C PHE A 352 -4.40 26.80 4.55
N ASP A 353 -3.47 26.12 5.22
CA ASP A 353 -2.88 26.51 6.50
C ASP A 353 -1.38 26.78 6.32
N ILE A 354 -0.85 27.77 7.04
CA ILE A 354 0.59 28.09 7.01
C ILE A 354 1.29 27.54 8.25
N GLY A 355 2.31 26.71 8.05
CA GLY A 355 3.09 26.15 9.14
C GLY A 355 3.85 24.87 8.78
N ARG A 356 4.54 24.31 9.77
CA ARG A 356 5.10 22.95 9.69
C ARG A 356 4.13 21.98 10.33
N MET A 357 3.90 20.84 9.70
CA MET A 357 3.10 19.78 10.32
C MET A 357 3.90 19.12 11.45
N THR A 358 3.42 19.28 12.67
CA THR A 358 3.80 18.52 13.86
C THR A 358 2.52 18.01 14.54
N ALA A 359 2.65 17.08 15.49
CA ALA A 359 1.49 16.60 16.26
C ALA A 359 0.70 17.74 16.92
N GLN A 360 1.39 18.77 17.41
CA GLN A 360 0.77 19.92 18.05
C GLN A 360 0.01 20.80 17.05
N THR A 361 0.58 21.04 15.86
CA THR A 361 -0.05 21.92 14.87
C THR A 361 -1.22 21.24 14.16
N ILE A 362 -1.24 19.91 14.09
CA ILE A 362 -2.36 19.18 13.48
C ILE A 362 -3.53 18.97 14.44
N ALA A 363 -3.31 18.99 15.76
CA ALA A 363 -4.37 18.72 16.74
C ALA A 363 -5.62 19.64 16.60
N PRO A 364 -5.49 20.95 16.32
CA PRO A 364 -6.64 21.80 16.01
C PRO A 364 -7.39 21.37 14.75
N LEU A 365 -6.68 20.98 13.68
CA LEU A 365 -7.27 20.51 12.42
C LEU A 365 -8.02 19.18 12.61
N LEU A 366 -7.48 18.29 13.44
CA LEU A 366 -8.17 17.05 13.82
C LEU A 366 -9.43 17.35 14.64
N SER A 367 -9.42 18.41 15.45
CA SER A 367 -10.61 18.81 16.21
C SER A 367 -11.75 19.25 15.30
N GLU A 368 -11.46 19.98 14.21
CA GLU A 368 -12.44 20.32 13.17
C GLU A 368 -13.02 19.05 12.53
N PHE A 369 -12.16 18.10 12.15
CA PHE A 369 -12.60 16.82 11.58
C PHE A 369 -13.54 16.06 12.51
N TYR A 370 -13.21 15.93 13.80
CA TYR A 370 -14.08 15.25 14.77
C TYR A 370 -15.37 16.00 15.08
N GLN A 371 -15.42 17.32 14.88
CA GLN A 371 -16.65 18.09 15.00
C GLN A 371 -17.56 17.88 13.77
N ALA A 372 -16.98 17.87 12.57
CA ALA A 372 -17.71 17.60 11.33
C ALA A 372 -18.22 16.16 11.27
N PHE A 373 -17.42 15.20 11.76
CA PHE A 373 -17.74 13.79 11.81
C PHE A 373 -17.56 13.28 13.24
N PRO A 374 -18.55 13.44 14.12
CA PRO A 374 -18.49 12.88 15.46
C PRO A 374 -18.44 11.34 15.38
N PRO A 375 -17.56 10.67 16.12
CA PRO A 375 -17.52 9.21 16.16
C PRO A 375 -18.89 8.69 16.62
N SER A 376 -19.43 7.71 15.91
CA SER A 376 -20.69 7.07 16.30
C SER A 376 -20.55 6.52 17.72
N ALA A 377 -21.52 6.81 18.59
CA ALA A 377 -21.53 6.28 19.96
C ALA A 377 -21.33 4.75 19.93
N PRO A 378 -20.58 4.17 20.88
CA PRO A 378 -20.46 2.71 20.94
C PRO A 378 -21.86 2.12 20.95
N SER A 379 -22.12 1.15 20.06
CA SER A 379 -23.34 0.37 20.12
C SER A 379 -23.47 -0.17 21.55
N LEU A 380 -24.67 -0.12 22.13
CA LEU A 380 -25.03 -0.57 23.48
C LEU A 380 -24.90 -2.10 23.66
N SER A 381 -23.74 -2.64 23.34
CA SER A 381 -23.33 -4.01 23.64
C SER A 381 -22.10 -3.89 24.52
N PRO A 382 -22.20 -4.15 25.84
CA PRO A 382 -21.06 -4.01 26.72
C PRO A 382 -19.96 -4.99 26.28
N PRO A 383 -18.70 -4.56 26.11
CA PRO A 383 -17.60 -5.50 26.11
C PRO A 383 -17.61 -6.22 27.46
N ALA A 384 -17.43 -7.54 27.43
CA ALA A 384 -17.34 -8.37 28.63
C ALA A 384 -16.27 -7.78 29.57
N THR A 385 -16.75 -7.21 30.68
CA THR A 385 -16.02 -6.84 31.90
C THR A 385 -14.63 -6.21 31.74
N GLY A 386 -14.58 -4.88 31.93
CA GLY A 386 -13.41 -4.25 32.57
C GLY A 386 -12.59 -3.23 31.76
N MET A 387 -13.12 -2.62 30.69
CA MET A 387 -12.42 -1.52 30.00
C MET A 387 -13.11 -0.17 30.21
N SER A 388 -12.39 0.71 30.91
CA SER A 388 -12.64 2.14 31.06
C SER A 388 -12.70 2.84 29.70
N THR A 389 -13.67 3.76 29.54
CA THR A 389 -13.69 4.83 28.53
C THR A 389 -13.01 4.49 27.19
N ALA A 390 -13.69 3.72 26.32
CA ALA A 390 -13.27 3.54 24.94
C ALA A 390 -13.01 4.93 24.32
N SER A 391 -11.75 5.19 24.00
CA SER A 391 -11.25 6.50 23.59
C SER A 391 -11.77 6.80 22.18
N ARG A 392 -12.03 8.08 21.87
CA ARG A 392 -12.36 8.54 20.51
C ARG A 392 -11.36 8.06 19.46
N THR A 393 -10.13 7.75 19.87
CA THR A 393 -9.03 7.26 19.02
C THR A 393 -9.11 5.77 18.66
N ASP A 394 -9.94 4.97 19.34
CA ASP A 394 -10.01 3.51 19.14
C ASP A 394 -10.69 3.11 17.81
N ARG A 395 -11.42 4.03 17.17
CA ARG A 395 -12.05 3.83 15.85
C ARG A 395 -11.50 4.75 14.77
N THR A 396 -10.28 5.25 14.96
CA THR A 396 -9.60 6.07 13.96
C THR A 396 -8.36 5.35 13.46
N VAL A 397 -8.23 5.21 12.15
CA VAL A 397 -7.01 4.74 11.50
C VAL A 397 -6.23 5.94 10.99
N VAL A 398 -4.92 5.95 11.24
CA VAL A 398 -4.03 7.02 10.78
C VAL A 398 -3.07 6.46 9.74
N LEU A 399 -3.10 7.05 8.55
CA LEU A 399 -2.26 6.71 7.42
C LEU A 399 -1.18 7.78 7.25
N VAL A 400 0.09 7.41 7.27
CA VAL A 400 1.22 8.36 7.17
C VAL A 400 2.13 8.00 6.00
N CYS A 401 2.43 8.97 5.13
CA CYS A 401 3.41 8.78 4.06
C CYS A 401 4.22 10.05 3.77
N GLY A 402 5.55 9.91 3.77
CA GLY A 402 6.50 10.99 3.58
C GLY A 402 7.94 10.52 3.82
N PRO A 403 8.91 11.45 3.92
CA PRO A 403 10.29 11.11 4.25
C PRO A 403 10.41 10.36 5.59
N LYS A 404 11.41 9.49 5.74
CA LYS A 404 11.59 8.63 6.92
C LYS A 404 11.55 9.38 8.26
N GLU A 405 12.21 10.54 8.33
CA GLU A 405 12.23 11.37 9.54
C GLU A 405 10.87 11.96 9.86
N PHE A 406 10.14 12.39 8.83
CA PHE A 406 8.77 12.89 8.95
C PHE A 406 7.83 11.79 9.45
N ASN A 407 7.88 10.60 8.84
CA ASN A 407 7.06 9.46 9.24
C ASN A 407 7.30 9.09 10.71
N ARG A 408 8.57 9.01 11.14
CA ARG A 408 8.93 8.72 12.53
C ARG A 408 8.37 9.77 13.49
N SER A 409 8.50 11.06 13.14
CA SER A 409 7.99 12.16 13.96
C SER A 409 6.48 12.12 14.09
N MET A 410 5.75 11.83 13.00
CA MET A 410 4.29 11.69 13.02
C MET A 410 3.86 10.48 13.85
N GLN A 411 4.52 9.33 13.69
CA GLN A 411 4.21 8.13 14.47
C GLN A 411 4.32 8.38 15.98
N GLN A 412 5.44 8.96 16.42
CA GLN A 412 5.61 9.34 17.82
C GLN A 412 4.59 10.41 18.25
N GLY A 413 4.28 11.35 17.36
CA GLY A 413 3.31 12.40 17.57
C GLY A 413 1.89 11.89 17.87
N PHE A 414 1.38 10.98 17.03
CA PHE A 414 0.06 10.38 17.22
C PHE A 414 0.01 9.47 18.45
N GLN A 415 1.08 8.73 18.76
CA GLN A 415 1.18 7.98 20.01
C GLN A 415 1.05 8.90 21.23
N ASN A 416 1.73 10.06 21.23
CA ASN A 416 1.63 11.04 22.31
C ASN A 416 0.23 11.70 22.40
N LEU A 417 -0.51 11.74 21.30
CA LEU A 417 -1.91 12.18 21.26
C LEU A 417 -2.90 11.08 21.69
N GLY A 418 -2.42 9.90 22.09
CA GLY A 418 -3.25 8.80 22.60
C GLY A 418 -3.85 7.91 21.52
N TYR A 419 -3.29 7.89 20.31
CA TYR A 419 -3.69 6.93 19.28
C TYR A 419 -3.02 5.57 19.53
N PRO A 420 -3.77 4.46 19.54
CA PRO A 420 -3.20 3.13 19.75
C PRO A 420 -2.15 2.79 18.68
N GLU A 421 -1.12 2.05 19.05
CA GLU A 421 -0.04 1.69 18.11
C GLU A 421 -0.56 0.92 16.88
N GLY A 422 -1.54 0.03 17.07
CA GLY A 422 -2.17 -0.73 15.98
C GLY A 422 -3.09 0.09 15.07
N SER A 423 -3.38 1.35 15.41
CA SER A 423 -4.23 2.24 14.59
C SER A 423 -3.44 3.00 13.51
N LEU A 424 -2.11 2.92 13.55
CA LEU A 424 -1.24 3.72 12.70
C LEU A 424 -0.59 2.86 11.61
N HIS A 425 -0.76 3.25 10.35
CA HIS A 425 -0.08 2.65 9.21
C HIS A 425 0.86 3.65 8.56
N VAL A 426 2.14 3.26 8.42
CA VAL A 426 3.18 4.07 7.78
C VAL A 426 3.56 3.40 6.47
N PHE A 427 3.38 4.11 5.35
CA PHE A 427 3.86 3.67 4.05
C PHE A 427 5.38 3.90 3.96
N GLU A 428 6.14 2.86 3.60
CA GLU A 428 7.61 2.88 3.46
C GLU A 428 8.12 3.09 2.03
#